data_AF-A0A0Q7NKI8-F1
#
_entry.id   AF-A0A0Q7NKI8-F1
#
_cell.length_a   1.000
_cell.length_b   1.000
_cell.length_c   1.000
_cell.angle_alpha   90.00
_cell.angle_beta   90.00
_cell.angle_gamma   90.00
#
_symmetry.space_group_name_H-M   'P 1'
#
loop_
_entity.id
_entity.type
_entity.pdbx_description
1 polymer ?
#
loop_
_entity_poly.entity_id
_entity_poly.type
_entity_poly.pdbx_seq_one_letter_code
_entity_poly.pdbx_strand_id
1 'polypeptide(L)' 'MTHTAYVLASYGVAAVTVLALVLWVWSDGRARRRELQALDAVGIRRRSAQAGDAP' A
#
# COMPACT_ATOMS: atom_id res chain seq x y z
N MET A 1 -24.93 19.19 -25.47
CA MET A 1 -24.34 19.37 -24.12
C MET A 1 -24.30 18.03 -23.39
N THR A 2 -23.35 17.14 -23.74
CA THR A 2 -23.31 15.76 -23.20
C THR A 2 -21.89 15.20 -23.09
N HIS A 3 -20.96 15.61 -23.97
CA HIS A 3 -19.57 15.13 -23.94
C HIS A 3 -18.82 15.58 -22.67
N THR A 4 -19.00 16.83 -22.19
CA THR A 4 -18.34 17.32 -20.97
C THR A 4 -18.79 16.57 -19.72
N ALA A 5 -20.09 16.29 -19.59
CA ALA A 5 -20.62 15.50 -18.48
C ALA A 5 -20.08 14.06 -18.51
N TYR A 6 -20.03 13.44 -19.69
CA TYR A 6 -19.45 12.11 -19.87
C TYR A 6 -17.96 12.06 -19.54
N VAL A 7 -17.19 13.05 -20.02
CA VAL A 7 -15.75 13.19 -19.73
C VAL A 7 -15.54 13.34 -18.23
N LEU A 8 -16.26 14.25 -17.58
CA LEU A 8 -16.14 14.49 -16.14
C LEU A 8 -16.51 13.25 -15.33
N ALA A 9 -17.58 12.54 -15.69
CA ALA A 9 -17.98 11.30 -15.04
C ALA A 9 -16.91 10.20 -15.21
N SER A 10 -16.36 10.04 -16.42
CA SER A 10 -15.34 9.04 -16.72
C SER A 10 -14.06 9.28 -15.91
N TYR A 11 -13.57 10.52 -15.90
CA TYR A 11 -12.41 10.90 -15.09
C TYR A 11 -12.71 10.83 -13.59
N GLY A 12 -13.95 11.14 -13.18
CA GLY A 12 -14.40 10.99 -11.79
C GLY A 12 -14.33 9.54 -11.32
N VAL A 13 -14.89 8.60 -12.10
CA VAL A 13 -14.81 7.16 -11.81
C VAL A 13 -13.36 6.67 -11.82
N ALA A 14 -12.55 7.11 -12.78
CA ALA A 14 -11.13 6.76 -12.83
C ALA A 14 -10.39 7.25 -11.57
N ALA A 15 -10.60 8.50 -11.17
CA ALA A 15 -9.99 9.07 -9.97
C ALA A 15 -10.40 8.32 -8.70
N VAL A 16 -11.69 8.02 -8.54
CA VAL A 16 -12.20 7.22 -7.40
C VAL A 16 -11.57 5.83 -7.38
N THR A 17 -11.46 5.17 -8.54
CA THR A 17 -10.84 3.84 -8.65
C THR A 17 -9.36 3.89 -8.24
N VAL A 18 -8.60 4.87 -8.72
CA VAL A 18 -7.19 5.06 -8.33
C VAL A 18 -7.07 5.33 -6.84
N LEU A 19 -7.90 6.20 -6.28
CA LEU A 19 -7.89 6.51 -4.84
C LEU A 19 -8.21 5.27 -3.99
N ALA A 20 -9.18 4.45 -4.42
CA ALA A 20 -9.51 3.20 -3.75
C ALA A 20 -8.34 2.22 -3.76
N LEU A 21 -7.63 2.08 -4.89
CA LEU A 21 -6.43 1.24 -4.98
C LEU A 21 -5.29 1.76 -4.11
N VAL A 22 -5.05 3.07 -4.10
CA VAL A 22 -4.04 3.69 -3.23
C VAL A 22 -4.34 3.42 -1.76
N LEU A 23 -5.58 3.65 -1.33
CA LEU A 23 -6.01 3.38 0.04
C LEU A 23 -5.88 1.90 0.40
N TRP A 24 -6.24 1.01 -0.52
CA TRP A 24 -6.11 -0.43 -0.32
C TRP A 24 -4.64 -0.85 -0.14
N VAL A 25 -3.75 -0.45 -1.04
CA VAL A 25 -2.31 -0.76 -0.96
C VAL A 25 -1.70 -0.18 0.31
N TRP A 26 -2.07 1.04 0.69
CA TRP A 26 -1.61 1.65 1.93
C TRP A 26 -2.08 0.88 3.17
N SER A 27 -3.34 0.42 3.17
CA SER A 27 -3.88 -0.40 4.25
C SER A 27 -3.20 -1.77 4.35
N ASP A 28 -2.92 -2.42 3.21
CA ASP A 28 -2.17 -3.68 3.14
C ASP A 28 -0.75 -3.51 3.68
N GLY A 29 -0.05 -2.45 3.27
CA GLY A 29 1.27 -2.11 3.75
C GLY A 29 1.30 -1.84 5.26
N ARG A 30 0.27 -1.16 5.80
CA ARG A 30 0.16 -0.94 7.26
C ARG A 30 -0.10 -2.23 8.02
N ALA A 31 -0.92 -3.15 7.49
CA ALA A 31 -1.17 -4.43 8.14
C ALA A 31 0.12 -5.25 8.27
N ARG A 32 0.90 -5.35 7.19
CA ARG A 32 2.20 -6.05 7.19
C ARG A 32 3.22 -5.41 8.13
N ARG A 33 3.27 -4.07 8.20
CA ARG A 33 4.18 -3.36 9.12
C ARG A 33 3.83 -3.61 10.59
N ARG A 34 2.56 -3.71 10.94
CA ARG A 34 2.13 -4.03 12.32
C ARG A 34 2.58 -5.42 12.73
N GLU A 35 2.49 -6.39 11.82
CA GLU A 35 2.94 -7.76 12.07
C GLU A 35 4.47 -7.81 12.25
N LEU A 36 5.24 -7.12 11.40
CA LEU A 36 6.69 -6.98 11.56
C LEU A 36 7.07 -6.31 12.88
N GLN A 37 6.38 -5.24 13.27
CA GLN A 37 6.60 -4.56 14.55
C GLN A 37 6.31 -5.47 15.75
N ALA A 38 5.26 -6.30 15.67
CA ALA A 38 4.97 -7.28 16.71
C ALA A 38 6.08 -8.33 16.82
N LEU A 39 6.63 -8.82 15.69
CA LEU A 39 7.74 -9.78 15.69
C LEU A 39 9.05 -9.16 16.19
N ASP A 40 9.33 -7.91 15.83
CA ASP A 40 10.51 -7.16 16.32
C ASP A 40 10.44 -6.93 17.84
N ALA A 41 9.25 -6.65 18.38
CA ALA A 41 9.04 -6.48 19.82
C ALA A 41 9.32 -7.77 20.63
N VAL A 42 9.10 -8.93 20.01
CA VAL A 42 9.42 -10.25 20.60
C VAL A 42 10.89 -10.63 20.38
N GLY A 43 11.69 -9.75 19.74
CA GLY A 43 13.14 -9.94 19.56
C GLY A 43 13.51 -10.89 18.42
N ILE A 44 12.55 -11.28 17.56
CA ILE A 44 12.81 -12.12 16.39
C ILE A 44 13.45 -11.25 15.30
N ARG A 45 14.76 -11.07 15.38
CA ARG A 45 15.54 -10.33 14.39
C ARG A 45 15.59 -11.17 13.10
N ARG A 46 14.98 -10.68 12.02
CA ARG A 46 14.90 -11.43 10.74
C ARG A 46 16.31 -11.85 10.31
N ARG A 47 16.48 -13.16 10.06
CA ARG A 47 17.70 -13.78 9.52
C ARG A 47 18.17 -13.15 8.19
N SER A 48 17.30 -12.40 7.50
CA SER A 48 17.62 -11.66 6.28
C SER A 48 18.53 -10.45 6.49
N ALA A 49 18.59 -9.86 7.69
CA ALA A 49 19.59 -8.85 8.02
C ALA A 49 21.01 -9.44 7.97
N GLN A 50 21.15 -10.72 8.33
CA GLN A 50 22.41 -11.45 8.35
C GLN A 50 22.96 -11.80 6.95
N ALA A 51 22.15 -11.71 5.89
CA ALA A 51 22.59 -11.94 4.52
C ALA A 51 23.17 -10.69 3.84
N GLY A 52 22.98 -9.50 4.42
CA GLY A 52 23.53 -8.23 3.92
C GLY A 52 24.85 -7.81 4.57
N ASP A 53 25.17 -8.36 5.75
CA ASP A 53 26.43 -8.15 6.49
C ASP A 53 27.42 -9.31 6.26
N ALA A 54 27.54 -9.79 5.02
CA ALA A 54 28.69 -10.61 4.64
C ALA A 54 29.87 -9.66 4.34
N PRO A 55 31.04 -9.84 4.98
CA PRO A 55 32.19 -8.93 4.89
C PRO A 55 32.79 -8.83 3.49
#